data_AF-A0A1J4TYR3-F1
#
_entry.id   AF-A0A1J4TYR3-F1
#
_cell.length_a   1.000
_cell.length_b   1.000
_cell.length_c   1.000
_cell.angle_alpha   90.00
_cell.angle_beta   90.00
_cell.angle_gamma   90.00
#
_symmetry.space_group_name_H-M   'P 1'
#
loop_
_entity.id
_entity.type
_entity.pdbx_description
1 polymer ?
#
loop_
_entity_poly.entity_id
_entity_poly.type
_entity_poly.pdbx_seq_one_letter_code
_entity_poly.pdbx_strand_id
1 'polypeptide(L)'
;MFGLGFTEILVILIIAILFLGPDKLPSAMVDIAKFFRSVKKTVGTVKDTLEQEMSVADIKQEALAYKKELLQASEELNRVTNLTEIGDSLTHTTETNMQKEAPKAPMQQEKVTFEKKPKENI
;
A
#
# COMPACT_ATOMS: atom_id res chain seq x y z
N MET A 1 4.84 -4.99 16.57
CA MET A 1 5.04 -3.56 16.86
C MET A 1 6.53 -3.28 16.71
N PHE A 2 6.93 -2.37 15.82
CA PHE A 2 8.33 -1.97 15.72
C PHE A 2 8.61 -0.98 16.85
N GLY A 3 9.21 -1.49 17.93
CA GLY A 3 9.74 -0.67 19.01
C GLY A 3 11.08 -0.10 18.58
N LEU A 4 11.07 1.13 18.04
CA LEU A 4 12.30 1.91 17.85
C LEU A 4 12.60 2.65 19.15
N GLY A 5 13.23 1.96 20.09
CA GLY A 5 13.81 2.56 21.28
C GLY A 5 15.21 3.11 21.00
N PHE A 6 15.77 3.78 22.01
CA PHE A 6 17.13 4.31 21.94
C PHE A 6 18.17 3.21 21.68
N THR A 7 17.98 2.05 22.30
CA THR A 7 18.88 0.89 22.16
C THR A 7 18.89 0.35 20.72
N GLU A 8 17.72 0.22 20.10
CA GLU A 8 17.59 -0.28 18.72
C GLU A 8 18.25 0.68 17.72
N ILE A 9 18.06 1.99 17.90
CA ILE A 9 18.75 3.01 17.08
C ILE A 9 20.26 2.88 17.22
N LEU A 10 20.77 2.67 18.43
CA LEU A 10 22.20 2.48 18.69
C LEU A 10 22.76 1.25 17.96
N VAL A 11 22.05 0.12 18.01
CA VAL A 11 22.47 -1.12 17.33
C VAL A 11 22.52 -0.91 15.82
N ILE A 12 21.50 -0.27 15.24
CA ILE A 12 21.47 0.05 13.80
C ILE A 12 22.62 0.99 13.42
N LEU A 13 22.92 1.99 14.25
CA LEU A 13 24.00 2.94 14.04
C LEU A 13 25.35 2.23 14.03
N ILE A 14 25.60 1.33 14.98
CA ILE A 14 26.82 0.52 15.03
C ILE A 14 26.95 -0.33 13.75
N ILE A 15 25.89 -1.04 13.35
CA ILE A 15 25.90 -1.85 12.12
C ILE A 15 26.17 -0.99 10.89
N ALA A 16 25.54 0.19 10.81
CA ALA A 16 25.74 1.13 9.70
C ALA A 16 27.19 1.64 9.63
N ILE A 17 27.80 1.95 10.79
CA ILE A 17 29.21 2.33 10.88
C ILE A 17 30.13 1.16 10.47
N LEU A 18 29.83 -0.07 10.88
CA LEU A 18 30.66 -1.23 10.52
C LEU A 18 30.58 -1.55 9.03
N PHE A 19 29.40 -1.40 8.43
CA PHE A 19 29.19 -1.68 7.01
C PHE A 19 29.78 -0.60 6.10
N LEU A 20 29.49 0.66 6.40
CA LEU A 20 29.84 1.79 5.54
C LEU A 20 31.18 2.43 5.94
N GLY A 21 31.52 2.39 7.22
CA GLY A 21 32.66 3.08 7.83
C GLY A 21 32.24 4.38 8.53
N PRO A 22 32.86 4.73 9.68
CA PRO A 22 32.53 5.94 10.44
C PRO A 22 32.80 7.22 9.65
N ASP A 23 33.78 7.21 8.73
CA ASP A 23 34.11 8.36 7.90
C ASP A 23 33.18 8.53 6.70
N LYS A 24 32.56 7.45 6.24
CA LYS A 24 31.71 7.44 5.03
C LYS A 24 30.25 7.72 5.35
N LEU A 25 29.77 7.31 6.52
CA LEU A 25 28.42 7.61 6.99
C LEU A 25 28.07 9.11 6.96
N PRO A 26 28.88 10.03 7.53
CA PRO A 26 28.57 11.46 7.47
C PRO A 26 28.66 12.02 6.05
N SER A 27 29.61 11.56 5.24
CA SER A 27 29.72 11.97 3.83
C SER A 27 28.46 11.58 3.05
N ALA A 28 27.99 10.34 3.21
CA ALA A 28 26.78 9.85 2.54
C ALA A 28 25.53 10.65 2.93
N MET A 29 25.39 11.01 4.21
CA MET A 29 24.31 11.89 4.66
C MET A 29 24.36 13.27 3.99
N VAL A 30 25.56 13.87 3.88
CA VAL A 30 25.76 15.15 3.21
C VAL A 30 25.41 15.06 1.73
N ASP A 31 25.78 13.97 1.06
CA ASP A 31 25.51 13.77 -0.37
C ASP A 31 24.00 13.59 -0.62
N ILE A 32 23.32 12.80 0.22
CA ILE A 32 21.85 12.68 0.20
C ILE A 32 21.20 14.04 0.44
N ALA A 33 21.66 14.79 1.44
CA ALA A 33 21.11 16.11 1.76
C ALA A 33 21.31 17.11 0.61
N LYS A 34 22.49 17.11 -0.02
CA LYS A 34 22.77 17.93 -1.21
C LYS A 34 21.85 17.53 -2.37
N PHE A 35 21.68 16.23 -2.62
CA PHE A 35 20.78 15.74 -3.67
C PHE A 35 19.35 16.21 -3.43
N PHE A 36 18.80 16.00 -2.23
CA PHE A 36 17.46 16.47 -1.87
C PHE A 36 17.31 17.98 -2.00
N ARG A 37 18.33 18.76 -1.59
CA ARG A 37 18.32 20.21 -1.72
C ARG A 37 18.34 20.66 -3.18
N SER A 38 19.12 20.00 -4.02
CA SER A 38 19.17 20.26 -5.47
C SER A 38 17.85 19.94 -6.12
N VAL A 39 17.26 18.76 -5.85
CA VAL A 39 15.93 18.38 -6.36
C VAL A 39 14.87 19.37 -5.92
N LYS A 40 14.84 19.75 -4.63
CA LYS A 40 13.91 20.74 -4.10
C LYS A 40 14.06 22.09 -4.81
N LYS A 41 15.29 22.53 -5.06
CA LYS A 41 15.58 23.78 -5.77
C LYS A 41 15.09 23.72 -7.22
N THR A 42 15.37 22.63 -7.94
CA THR A 42 14.91 22.44 -9.32
C THR A 42 13.39 22.45 -9.41
N VAL A 43 12.69 21.76 -8.51
CA VAL A 43 11.21 21.77 -8.48
C VAL A 43 10.68 23.17 -8.16
N GLY A 44 11.32 23.90 -7.25
CA GLY A 44 10.99 25.30 -6.96
C GLY A 44 11.15 26.20 -8.18
N THR A 45 12.31 26.14 -8.85
CA THR A 45 12.56 26.95 -10.05
C THR A 45 11.59 26.62 -11.19
N VAL A 46 11.26 25.34 -11.41
CA VAL A 46 10.25 24.98 -12.43
C VAL A 46 8.88 25.55 -12.06
N LYS A 47 8.47 25.46 -10.78
CA LYS A 47 7.23 26.10 -10.31
C LYS A 47 7.25 27.60 -10.55
N ASP A 48 8.33 28.28 -10.18
CA ASP A 48 8.47 29.73 -10.32
C ASP A 48 8.46 30.15 -11.81
N THR A 49 9.15 29.41 -12.69
CA THR A 49 9.13 29.69 -14.14
C THR A 49 7.77 29.43 -14.77
N LEU A 50 7.07 28.38 -14.33
CA LEU A 50 5.70 28.10 -14.78
C LEU A 50 4.73 29.16 -14.26
N GLU A 51 4.83 29.59 -13.00
CA GLU A 51 4.02 30.69 -12.44
C GLU A 51 4.28 32.02 -13.16
N GLN A 52 5.52 32.26 -13.59
CA GLN A 52 5.93 33.51 -14.19
C GLN A 52 5.61 33.62 -15.69
N GLU A 53 5.56 32.51 -16.44
CA GLU A 53 5.24 32.52 -17.88
C GLU A 53 3.84 31.99 -18.23
N MET A 54 3.22 31.15 -17.39
CA MET A 54 1.91 30.55 -17.66
C MET A 54 1.13 30.32 -16.36
N SER A 55 0.34 31.33 -15.98
CA SER A 55 -0.56 31.36 -14.81
C SER A 55 -0.91 29.96 -14.30
N VAL A 56 -0.25 29.50 -13.23
CA VAL A 56 -0.49 28.17 -12.62
C VAL A 56 -1.96 27.94 -12.25
N ALA A 57 -2.75 29.01 -12.18
CA ALA A 57 -4.20 28.94 -12.11
C ALA A 57 -4.81 28.10 -13.24
N ASP A 58 -4.36 28.23 -14.49
CA ASP A 58 -5.00 27.62 -15.66
C ASP A 58 -4.76 26.10 -15.71
N ILE A 59 -3.50 25.65 -15.58
CA ILE A 59 -3.20 24.20 -15.50
C ILE A 59 -3.86 23.57 -14.27
N LYS A 60 -3.87 24.28 -13.13
CA LYS A 60 -4.52 23.80 -11.91
C LYS A 60 -6.03 23.68 -12.10
N GLN A 61 -6.65 24.61 -12.82
CA GLN A 61 -8.07 24.59 -13.13
C GLN A 61 -8.43 23.44 -14.06
N GLU A 62 -7.62 23.17 -15.09
CA GLU A 62 -7.77 22.01 -15.97
C GLU A 62 -7.58 20.69 -15.23
N ALA A 63 -6.54 20.57 -14.39
CA ALA A 63 -6.32 19.38 -13.59
C ALA A 63 -7.47 19.11 -12.59
N LEU A 64 -8.05 20.17 -12.02
CA LEU A 64 -9.23 20.06 -11.16
C LEU A 64 -10.49 19.66 -11.95
N ALA A 65 -10.68 20.19 -13.16
CA ALA A 65 -11.77 19.80 -14.04
C ALA A 65 -11.66 18.32 -14.42
N TYR A 66 -10.46 17.88 -14.84
CA TYR A 66 -10.20 16.48 -15.21
C TYR A 66 -10.40 15.52 -14.03
N LYS A 67 -9.93 15.91 -12.83
CA LYS A 67 -10.19 15.13 -11.61
C LYS A 67 -11.70 14.99 -11.34
N LYS A 68 -12.47 16.05 -11.56
CA LYS A 68 -13.93 16.04 -11.36
C LYS A 68 -14.62 15.12 -12.36
N GLU A 69 -14.22 15.16 -13.63
CA GLU A 69 -14.71 14.23 -14.65
C GLU A 69 -14.37 12.79 -14.32
N LEU A 70 -13.13 12.49 -13.90
CA LEU A 70 -12.76 11.13 -13.49
C LEU A 70 -13.53 10.64 -12.28
N LEU A 71 -13.79 11.50 -11.30
CA LEU A 71 -14.61 11.14 -10.13
C LEU A 71 -16.06 10.86 -10.54
N GLN A 72 -16.64 11.68 -11.42
CA GLN A 72 -17.99 11.45 -11.93
C GLN A 72 -18.07 10.17 -12.74
N ALA A 73 -17.13 9.93 -13.66
CA ALA A 73 -17.07 8.69 -14.43
C ALA A 73 -16.88 7.47 -13.53
N SER A 74 -16.05 7.57 -12.48
CA SER A 74 -15.86 6.51 -11.50
C SER A 74 -17.11 6.25 -10.66
N GLU A 75 -17.86 7.28 -10.30
CA GLU A 75 -19.13 7.15 -9.57
C GLU A 75 -20.23 6.54 -10.44
N GLU A 76 -20.28 6.93 -11.71
CA GLU A 76 -21.20 6.39 -12.70
C GLU A 76 -20.90 4.91 -12.99
N LEU A 77 -19.63 4.55 -13.16
CA LEU A 77 -19.20 3.15 -13.26
C LEU A 77 -19.60 2.35 -12.03
N ASN A 78 -19.35 2.88 -10.83
CA ASN A 78 -19.69 2.19 -9.58
C ASN A 78 -21.22 1.96 -9.46
N ARG A 79 -22.03 2.93 -9.88
CA ARG A 79 -23.49 2.78 -9.95
C ARG A 79 -23.93 1.70 -10.93
N VAL A 80 -23.35 1.68 -12.13
CA VAL A 80 -23.65 0.67 -13.15
C VAL A 80 -23.26 -0.72 -12.65
N THR A 81 -22.08 -0.87 -12.04
CA THR A 81 -21.63 -2.13 -11.45
C THR A 81 -22.58 -2.64 -10.36
N ASN A 82 -23.01 -1.77 -9.43
CA ASN A 82 -23.99 -2.16 -8.39
C ASN A 82 -25.35 -2.57 -8.98
N LEU A 83 -25.82 -1.90 -10.04
CA LEU A 83 -27.07 -2.25 -10.72
C LEU A 83 -26.97 -3.60 -11.45
N THR A 84 -25.84 -3.89 -12.08
CA THR A 84 -25.58 -5.20 -12.69
C THR A 84 -25.54 -6.31 -11.63
N GLU A 85 -24.93 -6.07 -10.47
CA GLU A 85 -24.88 -7.02 -9.35
C GLU A 85 -26.28 -7.28 -8.72
N ILE A 86 -27.11 -6.23 -8.62
CA ILE A 86 -28.51 -6.36 -8.21
C ILE A 86 -29.32 -7.14 -9.27
N GLY A 87 -29.09 -6.89 -10.55
CA GLY A 87 -29.73 -7.60 -11.66
C GLY A 87 -29.39 -9.10 -11.67
N ASP A 88 -28.12 -9.45 -11.46
CA ASP A 88 -27.70 -10.85 -11.32
C ASP A 88 -28.29 -11.51 -10.07
N SER A 89 -28.37 -10.79 -8.94
CA SER A 89 -28.97 -11.30 -7.70
C SER A 89 -30.48 -11.53 -7.81
N LEU A 90 -31.21 -10.65 -8.50
CA LEU A 90 -32.65 -10.80 -8.77
C LEU A 90 -32.94 -12.00 -9.67
N THR A 91 -32.04 -12.30 -10.61
CA THR A 91 -32.17 -13.45 -11.52
C THR A 91 -31.96 -14.78 -10.79
N HIS A 92 -31.13 -14.78 -9.73
CA HIS A 92 -30.84 -15.98 -8.94
C HIS A 92 -31.83 -16.24 -7.77
N THR A 93 -32.73 -15.30 -7.45
CA THR A 93 -33.69 -15.46 -6.34
C THR A 93 -34.98 -16.18 -6.76
N THR A 94 -35.20 -16.42 -8.06
CA THR A 94 -36.39 -17.15 -8.58
C THR A 94 -36.25 -18.67 -8.58
N GLU A 95 -35.09 -19.23 -8.23
CA GLU A 95 -34.93 -20.68 -8.15
C GLU A 95 -34.39 -21.10 -6.77
N THR A 96 -35.22 -21.89 -6.08
CA THR A 96 -34.85 -22.78 -4.96
C THR A 96 -34.97 -22.19 -3.55
N ASN A 97 -36.21 -21.99 -3.11
CA ASN A 97 -36.57 -22.22 -1.71
C ASN A 97 -37.13 -23.64 -1.58
N MET A 98 -36.26 -24.59 -1.22
CA MET A 98 -36.58 -25.60 -0.21
C MET A 98 -35.31 -26.28 0.28
N GLN A 99 -35.24 -26.41 1.60
CA GLN A 99 -34.44 -27.37 2.38
C GLN A 99 -33.12 -26.89 3.00
N LYS A 100 -33.20 -26.31 4.21
CA LYS A 100 -32.81 -26.99 5.48
C LYS A 100 -32.85 -26.05 6.69
N GLU A 101 -33.67 -26.41 7.68
CA GLU A 101 -33.51 -25.97 9.06
C GLU A 101 -32.91 -27.08 9.93
N ALA A 102 -32.25 -26.64 11.00
CA ALA A 102 -31.80 -27.33 12.22
C ALA A 102 -30.34 -27.88 12.25
N PRO A 103 -29.69 -27.98 13.45
CA PRO A 103 -28.93 -26.90 14.09
C PRO A 103 -27.51 -27.32 14.56
N LYS A 104 -26.73 -26.31 15.01
CA LYS A 104 -25.33 -26.36 15.49
C LYS A 104 -25.15 -27.07 16.86
N ALA A 105 -24.11 -27.91 17.02
CA ALA A 105 -23.23 -28.03 18.21
C ALA A 105 -22.02 -28.98 17.92
N PRO A 106 -20.89 -28.88 18.65
CA PRO A 106 -19.53 -29.22 18.19
C PRO A 106 -19.07 -30.65 18.55
N MET A 107 -18.22 -31.27 17.72
CA MET A 107 -17.53 -32.52 18.08
C MET A 107 -16.04 -32.29 18.35
N GLN A 108 -15.67 -32.66 19.58
CA GLN A 108 -14.31 -32.87 20.08
C GLN A 108 -13.68 -34.14 19.49
N GLN A 109 -12.34 -34.13 19.46
CA GLN A 109 -11.38 -35.26 19.41
C GLN A 109 -11.32 -36.00 18.05
N GLU A 110 -10.14 -36.23 17.46
CA GLU A 110 -9.23 -37.24 17.98
C GLU A 110 -7.75 -36.99 17.64
N LYS A 111 -6.95 -37.25 18.66
CA LYS A 111 -5.50 -37.31 18.72
C LYS A 111 -4.97 -38.49 17.90
N VAL A 112 -4.11 -38.27 16.89
CA VAL A 112 -3.16 -39.32 16.49
C VAL A 112 -1.79 -38.73 16.19
N THR A 113 -0.96 -38.82 17.22
CA THR A 113 0.50 -38.89 17.14
C THR A 113 0.92 -39.94 16.13
N PHE A 114 1.75 -39.58 15.15
CA PHE A 114 2.65 -40.54 14.54
C PHE A 114 4.08 -40.03 14.65
N GLU A 115 4.89 -40.89 15.26
CA GLU A 115 6.29 -40.70 15.56
C GLU A 115 7.16 -40.50 14.32
N LYS A 116 8.18 -39.66 14.55
CA LYS A 116 9.49 -39.60 13.91
C LYS A 116 10.07 -41.00 13.64
N LYS A 117 10.68 -41.22 12.46
CA LYS A 117 11.98 -41.91 12.36
C LYS A 117 12.74 -41.58 11.05
N PRO A 118 14.09 -41.48 11.10
CA PRO A 118 14.95 -41.02 10.01
C PRO A 118 15.58 -42.19 9.24
N LYS A 119 16.01 -41.95 7.99
CA LYS A 119 17.00 -42.76 7.22
C LYS A 119 17.65 -41.80 6.21
N GLU A 120 18.90 -41.36 6.37
CA GLU A 120 20.21 -42.06 6.24
C GLU A 120 20.49 -42.54 4.80
N ASN A 121 21.62 -42.06 4.29
CA ASN A 121 22.16 -42.16 2.93
C ASN A 121 22.38 -43.60 2.43
N ILE A 122 22.34 -43.79 1.10
CA ILE A 122 23.37 -44.42 0.25
C ILE A 122 23.20 -43.84 -1.15
#